data_AF-A0A2E9IZ73-F1
#
_entry.id   AF-A0A2E9IZ73-F1
#
_cell.length_a   1.000
_cell.length_b   1.000
_cell.length_c   1.000
_cell.angle_alpha   90.00
_cell.angle_beta   90.00
_cell.angle_gamma   90.00
#
_symmetry.space_group_name_H-M   'P 1'
#
loop_
_entity.id
_entity.type
_entity.pdbx_description
1 polymer ?
#
loop_
_entity_poly.entity_id
_entity_poly.type
_entity_poly.pdbx_seq_one_letter_code
_entity_poly.pdbx_strand_id
1 'polypeptide(L)' 'MYCLRCIAISIVLLATTGRAADRPNILYIMSDDHAAHAISAYKGRLAEIAPTPNLDRIAHEGALFS' A
#
# COMPACT_ATOMS: atom_id res chain seq x y z
N MET A 1 -11.01 -37.14 -3.51
CA MET A 1 -11.59 -35.78 -3.40
C MET A 1 -10.73 -34.79 -2.59
N TYR A 2 -10.04 -35.23 -1.53
CA TYR A 2 -9.14 -34.35 -0.75
C TYR A 2 -7.81 -34.01 -1.44
N CYS A 3 -7.25 -34.92 -2.24
CA CYS A 3 -5.97 -34.72 -2.95
C CYS A 3 -6.02 -33.55 -3.96
N LEU A 4 -7.11 -33.42 -4.71
CA LEU A 4 -7.29 -32.33 -5.68
C LEU A 4 -7.40 -30.95 -5.00
N ARG A 5 -7.94 -30.92 -3.78
CA ARG A 5 -8.09 -29.70 -2.98
C ARG A 5 -6.75 -29.24 -2.38
N CYS A 6 -5.88 -30.18 -2.00
CA CYS A 6 -4.52 -29.87 -1.55
C CYS A 6 -3.65 -29.29 -2.68
N ILE A 7 -3.74 -29.87 -3.88
CA ILE A 7 -2.98 -29.38 -5.06
C ILE A 7 -3.40 -27.95 -5.42
N ALA A 8 -4.69 -27.64 -5.38
CA ALA A 8 -5.18 -26.29 -5.64
C ALA A 8 -4.65 -25.26 -4.62
N ILE A 9 -4.58 -25.63 -3.33
CA ILE A 9 -4.05 -24.75 -2.28
C ILE A 9 -2.54 -24.48 -2.48
N SER A 10 -1.76 -25.51 -2.84
CA SER A 10 -0.32 -25.36 -3.10
C SER A 10 -0.02 -24.46 -4.31
N ILE A 11 -0.85 -24.50 -5.36
CA ILE A 11 -0.70 -23.62 -6.53
C ILE A 11 -0.97 -22.15 -6.17
N VAL A 12 -1.99 -21.90 -5.35
CA VAL A 12 -2.32 -20.54 -4.88
C VAL A 12 -1.19 -19.96 -4.02
N LEU A 13 -0.56 -20.77 -3.16
CA LEU A 13 0.55 -20.33 -2.32
C LEU A 13 1.84 -20.01 -3.11
N LEU A 14 2.09 -20.68 -4.23
CA LEU A 14 3.25 -20.37 -5.09
C LEU A 14 3.08 -19.02 -5.81
N ALA A 15 1.84 -18.66 -6.18
CA ALA A 15 1.55 -17.43 -6.93
C ALA A 15 1.72 -16.14 -6.10
N THR A 16 1.83 -16.23 -4.77
CA THR A 16 1.91 -15.05 -3.88
C THR A 16 3.32 -14.64 -3.48
N THR A 17 4.36 -15.26 -4.05
CA THR A 17 5.75 -14.88 -3.75
C THR A 17 6.17 -13.62 -4.54
N GLY A 18 5.81 -12.45 -4.01
CA GLY A 18 6.31 -11.17 -4.52
C GLY A 18 7.83 -11.11 -4.37
N ARG A 19 8.57 -11.04 -5.50
CA ARG A 19 10.02 -10.82 -5.48
C ARG A 19 10.32 -9.32 -5.44
N ALA A 20 10.87 -8.85 -4.33
CA ALA A 20 11.52 -7.54 -4.31
C ALA A 20 12.80 -7.57 -5.15
N ALA A 21 13.22 -6.42 -5.69
CA ALA A 21 14.54 -6.30 -6.30
C ALA A 21 15.64 -6.52 -5.24
N ASP A 22 16.75 -7.17 -5.61
CA ASP A 22 17.87 -7.43 -4.68
C ASP A 22 18.43 -6.14 -4.05
N ARG A 23 18.28 -5.01 -4.73
CA ARG A 23 18.65 -3.66 -4.26
C ARG A 23 17.59 -2.64 -4.71
N PRO A 24 16.52 -2.41 -3.94
CA PRO A 24 15.49 -1.46 -4.32
C PRO A 24 16.02 -0.02 -4.23
N ASN A 25 15.49 0.87 -5.07
CA ASN A 25 15.70 2.31 -4.90
C ASN A 25 14.83 2.80 -3.73
N ILE A 26 15.41 3.62 -2.86
CA ILE A 26 14.70 4.20 -1.71
C ILE A 26 14.51 5.69 -1.98
N LEU A 27 13.26 6.14 -2.02
CA LEU A 27 12.88 7.55 -2.07
C LEU A 27 12.19 7.92 -0.76
N TYR A 28 12.74 8.91 -0.06
CA TYR A 28 12.12 9.48 1.13
C TYR A 28 11.60 10.89 0.82
N ILE A 29 10.30 11.08 1.04
CA ILE A 29 9.63 12.37 0.84
C ILE A 29 9.23 12.88 2.22
N MET A 30 9.83 13.99 2.64
CA MET A 30 9.43 14.72 3.85
C MET A 30 8.64 15.95 3.45
N SER A 31 7.58 16.23 4.20
CA SER A 31 6.90 17.52 4.14
C SER A 31 6.89 18.15 5.51
N ASP A 32 7.29 19.41 5.58
CA ASP A 32 7.22 20.21 6.80
C ASP A 32 5.76 20.59 7.10
N ASP A 33 5.41 20.66 8.38
CA ASP A 33 4.08 21.04 8.91
C ASP A 33 2.83 20.35 8.33
N HIS A 34 2.98 19.31 7.50
CA HIS A 34 1.85 18.49 7.06
C HIS A 34 1.44 17.52 8.17
N ALA A 35 0.57 18.00 9.05
CA ALA A 35 -0.17 17.14 9.98
C ALA A 35 -0.96 16.07 9.21
N ALA A 36 -1.24 14.92 9.85
CA ALA A 36 -1.97 13.81 9.21
C ALA A 36 -3.29 14.26 8.56
N HIS A 37 -3.99 15.24 9.16
CA HIS A 37 -5.24 15.79 8.62
C HIS A 37 -5.10 16.55 7.29
N ALA A 38 -3.88 16.93 6.88
CA ALA A 38 -3.59 17.57 5.61
C ALA A 38 -3.39 16.58 4.45
N ILE A 39 -3.29 15.29 4.74
CA ILE A 39 -3.16 14.24 3.74
C ILE A 39 -4.52 13.55 3.58
N SER A 40 -5.10 13.57 2.36
CA SER A 40 -6.48 13.09 2.13
C SER A 40 -6.68 11.60 2.42
N ALA A 41 -5.63 10.77 2.30
CA ALA A 41 -5.65 9.35 2.68
C ALA A 41 -6.10 9.11 4.13
N TYR A 42 -5.84 10.08 5.02
CA TYR A 42 -6.26 10.02 6.43
C TYR A 42 -7.70 10.48 6.67
N LYS A 43 -8.41 10.93 5.62
CA LYS A 43 -9.82 11.34 5.68
C LYS A 43 -10.10 12.42 6.73
N GLY A 44 -9.13 13.33 6.93
CA GLY A 44 -9.27 14.49 7.81
C GLY A 44 -10.13 15.60 7.21
N ARG A 45 -10.31 16.70 7.95
CA ARG A 45 -11.11 17.87 7.55
C ARG A 45 -10.72 18.44 6.18
N LEU A 46 -9.45 18.33 5.78
CA LEU A 46 -8.95 18.91 4.55
C LEU A 46 -9.11 18.00 3.33
N ALA A 47 -9.51 16.74 3.49
CA ALA A 47 -9.48 15.75 2.41
C ALA A 47 -10.34 16.15 1.20
N GLU A 48 -11.49 16.80 1.42
CA GLU A 48 -12.39 17.22 0.33
C GLU A 48 -11.94 18.52 -0.34
N ILE A 49 -11.32 19.43 0.40
CA ILE A 49 -10.95 20.78 -0.08
C ILE A 49 -9.51 20.86 -0.59
N ALA A 50 -8.63 19.96 -0.15
CA ALA A 50 -7.22 19.89 -0.51
C ALA A 50 -6.80 18.42 -0.70
N PRO A 51 -7.28 17.76 -1.78
CA PRO A 51 -6.95 16.37 -2.04
C PRO A 51 -5.48 16.21 -2.45
N THR A 52 -4.86 15.10 -2.05
CA THR A 52 -3.49 14.71 -2.36
C THR A 52 -3.45 13.39 -3.16
N PRO A 53 -3.97 13.37 -4.40
CA PRO A 53 -4.25 12.14 -5.15
C PRO A 53 -3.01 11.26 -5.38
N ASN A 54 -1.82 11.85 -5.47
CA ASN A 54 -0.57 11.10 -5.60
C ASN A 54 -0.17 10.37 -4.32
N LEU A 55 -0.40 10.99 -3.15
CA LEU A 55 -0.15 10.37 -1.86
C LEU A 55 -1.25 9.35 -1.53
N ASP A 56 -2.50 9.64 -1.90
CA ASP A 56 -3.62 8.70 -1.78
C ASP A 56 -3.36 7.40 -2.54
N ARG A 57 -2.85 7.51 -3.77
CA ARG A 57 -2.45 6.35 -4.58
C ARG A 57 -1.37 5.53 -3.87
N ILE A 58 -0.33 6.18 -3.33
CA ILE A 58 0.74 5.48 -2.60
C ILE A 58 0.20 4.80 -1.34
N ALA A 59 -0.71 5.45 -0.61
CA ALA A 59 -1.37 4.85 0.55
C ALA A 59 -2.24 3.65 0.19
N HIS A 60 -2.97 3.72 -0.94
CA HIS A 60 -3.82 2.63 -1.43
C HIS A 60 -3.02 1.42 -1.93
N GLU A 61 -1.93 1.66 -2.66
CA GLU A 61 -1.06 0.61 -3.21
C GLU A 61 -0.08 0.03 -2.18
N GLY A 62 0.13 0.75 -1.07
CA GLY A 62 1.12 0.43 -0.05
C GLY A 62 0.52 0.26 1.34
N ALA A 63 1.15 0.92 2.31
CA ALA A 63 0.73 0.90 3.70
C ALA A 63 0.48 2.35 4.17
N LEU A 64 -0.56 2.51 4.97
CA LEU A 64 -0.88 3.76 5.67
C LEU A 64 -0.74 3.52 7.18
N PHE A 65 0.09 4.31 7.85
CA PHE A 65 0.30 4.21 9.29
C PHE A 65 -0.65 5.16 10.03
N SER A 66 -1.36 4.65 11.04
CA SER A 66 -2.35 5.39 11.86
C SER A 66 -1.97 5.43 13.32
#